data_AF-A0A150H0N1-F1
#
_entry.id   AF-A0A150H0N1-F1
#
_cell.length_a   1.000
_cell.length_b   1.000
_cell.length_c   1.000
_cell.angle_alpha   90.00
_cell.angle_beta   90.00
_cell.angle_gamma   90.00
#
_symmetry.space_group_name_H-M   'P 1'
#
loop_
_entity.id
_entity.type
_entity.pdbx_description
1 polymer ?
#
loop_
_entity_poly.entity_id
_entity_poly.type
_entity_poly.pdbx_seq_one_letter_code
_entity_poly.pdbx_strand_id
1 'polypeptide(L)'
;MAFLADVDATAASAPQQAPPRSRLLSFWSEQGLSARASEQLVRRIEDSGRAYSVEQLTAKLQRLGRILPGADLAQLVERELAVLDVDPGLAIRNMVVLVESFPGKQVAELVARQPRLLTAPDLPERRERVLAQLTALHPSRDRKVVAAIVGEYPDLLFRMEYYPHVRMIDELPIEIQNMFVLADQGIGFLHRYYKRANNNFVADTSDEEAGF
;
A
#
# COMPACT_ATOMS: atom_id res chain seq x y z
N MET A 1 18.13 -10.29 27.54
CA MET A 1 18.14 -9.48 26.29
C MET A 1 19.52 -9.52 25.64
N ALA A 2 20.00 -10.69 25.23
CA ALA A 2 21.35 -10.86 24.64
C ALA A 2 21.37 -11.79 23.41
N PHE A 3 20.21 -12.31 22.98
CA PHE A 3 20.13 -13.34 21.92
C PHE A 3 19.76 -12.78 20.54
N LEU A 4 19.40 -11.49 20.44
CA LEU A 4 19.02 -10.85 19.18
C LEU A 4 20.17 -10.12 18.49
N ALA A 5 21.29 -9.89 19.18
CA ALA A 5 22.47 -9.24 18.60
C ALA A 5 23.39 -10.23 17.86
N ASP A 6 23.25 -11.54 18.10
CA ASP A 6 24.19 -12.55 17.60
C ASP A 6 23.88 -13.03 16.17
N VAL A 7 22.68 -12.73 15.65
CA VAL A 7 22.30 -13.10 14.27
C VAL A 7 22.81 -12.10 13.23
N ASP A 8 23.03 -10.84 13.63
CA ASP A 8 23.60 -9.82 12.74
C ASP A 8 25.15 -9.89 12.69
N ALA A 9 25.79 -10.50 13.69
CA ALA A 9 27.25 -10.54 13.79
C ALA A 9 27.93 -11.62 12.91
N THR A 10 27.21 -12.67 12.48
CA THR A 10 27.80 -13.76 11.69
C THR A 10 27.84 -13.50 10.17
N ALA A 11 27.30 -12.37 9.70
CA ALA A 11 27.29 -12.02 8.27
C ALA A 11 28.53 -11.23 7.79
N ALA A 12 29.44 -10.87 8.71
CA ALA A 12 30.60 -10.05 8.40
C ALA A 12 31.89 -10.88 8.27
N SER A 13 32.01 -11.75 7.25
CA SER A 13 33.30 -12.32 6.81
C SER A 13 33.19 -13.12 5.51
N ALA A 14 33.14 -12.44 4.37
CA ALA A 14 33.74 -12.83 3.07
C ALA A 14 33.32 -11.80 2.00
N PRO A 15 34.13 -11.51 0.97
CA PRO A 15 33.64 -10.84 -0.22
C PRO A 15 32.61 -11.77 -0.88
N GLN A 16 31.32 -11.58 -0.57
CA GLN A 16 30.23 -12.34 -1.16
C GLN A 16 30.17 -12.01 -2.65
N GLN A 17 30.76 -12.89 -3.48
CA GLN A 17 30.52 -12.88 -4.92
C GLN A 17 29.01 -12.99 -5.14
N ALA A 18 28.46 -12.06 -5.91
CA ALA A 18 27.06 -12.12 -6.31
C ALA A 18 26.80 -13.51 -6.91
N PRO A 19 25.75 -14.23 -6.46
CA PRO A 19 25.48 -15.56 -6.96
C PRO A 19 25.22 -15.49 -8.46
N PRO A 20 25.62 -16.53 -9.23
CA PRO A 20 25.31 -16.59 -10.65
C PRO A 20 23.79 -16.47 -10.85
N ARG A 21 23.39 -15.66 -11.83
CA ARG A 21 21.99 -15.37 -12.17
C ARG A 21 21.09 -16.61 -12.19
N SER A 22 21.59 -17.73 -12.70
CA SER A 22 20.87 -19.01 -12.74
C SER A 22 20.42 -19.50 -11.35
N ARG A 23 21.23 -19.31 -10.30
CA ARG A 23 20.85 -19.67 -8.93
C ARG A 23 19.73 -18.80 -8.39
N LEU A 24 19.75 -17.50 -8.67
CA LEU A 24 18.65 -16.61 -8.28
C LEU A 24 17.35 -16.98 -8.98
N LEU A 25 17.41 -17.33 -10.26
CA LEU A 25 16.24 -17.79 -11.01
C LEU A 25 15.67 -19.09 -10.44
N SER A 26 16.53 -20.08 -10.13
CA SER A 26 16.11 -21.32 -9.47
C SER A 26 15.47 -21.04 -8.13
N PHE A 27 16.09 -20.22 -7.29
CA PHE A 27 15.57 -19.85 -5.97
C PHE A 27 14.15 -19.27 -6.06
N TRP A 28 13.92 -18.26 -6.90
CA TRP A 28 12.61 -17.63 -7.03
C TRP A 28 11.56 -18.57 -7.62
N SER A 29 11.96 -19.47 -8.52
CA SER A 29 11.08 -20.49 -9.08
C SER A 29 10.66 -21.52 -8.03
N GLU A 30 11.58 -21.93 -7.15
CA GLU A 30 11.29 -22.79 -5.98
C GLU A 30 10.35 -22.12 -4.97
N GLN A 31 10.39 -20.78 -4.88
CA GLN A 31 9.43 -20.00 -4.08
C GLN A 31 8.05 -19.85 -4.77
N GLY A 32 7.84 -20.46 -5.94
CA GLY A 32 6.54 -20.49 -6.61
C GLY A 32 6.34 -19.43 -7.70
N LEU A 33 7.34 -18.61 -8.02
CA LEU A 33 7.25 -17.67 -9.14
C LEU A 33 7.38 -18.39 -10.49
N SER A 34 6.62 -17.92 -11.48
CA SER A 34 6.80 -18.37 -12.86
C SER A 34 8.18 -17.99 -13.40
N ALA A 35 8.71 -18.74 -14.37
CA ALA A 35 10.02 -18.44 -14.97
C ALA A 35 10.13 -16.99 -15.46
N ARG A 36 9.07 -16.46 -16.08
CA ARG A 36 9.00 -15.07 -16.53
C ARG A 36 9.05 -14.07 -15.37
N ALA A 37 8.29 -14.32 -14.30
CA ALA A 37 8.28 -13.46 -13.11
C ALA A 37 9.64 -13.50 -12.38
N SER A 38 10.23 -14.68 -12.24
CA SER A 38 11.59 -14.86 -11.71
C SER A 38 12.63 -14.09 -12.52
N GLU A 39 12.57 -14.16 -13.86
CA GLU A 39 13.47 -13.39 -14.73
C GLU A 39 13.31 -11.88 -14.56
N GLN A 40 12.08 -11.39 -14.49
CA GLN A 40 11.78 -9.97 -14.29
C GLN A 40 12.29 -9.50 -12.92
N LEU A 41 12.02 -10.26 -11.86
CA LEU A 41 12.47 -9.94 -10.51
C LEU A 41 13.99 -9.90 -10.41
N VAL A 42 14.69 -10.91 -10.96
CA VAL A 42 16.16 -10.95 -10.95
C VAL A 42 16.75 -9.77 -11.73
N ARG A 43 16.20 -9.41 -12.88
CA ARG A 43 16.62 -8.20 -13.61
C ARG A 43 16.47 -6.94 -12.76
N ARG A 44 15.33 -6.75 -12.08
CA ARG A 44 15.15 -5.58 -11.20
C ARG A 44 16.13 -5.57 -10.02
N ILE A 45 16.48 -6.72 -9.47
CA ILE A 45 17.49 -6.83 -8.42
C ILE A 45 18.85 -6.36 -8.96
N GLU A 46 19.26 -6.87 -10.13
CA GLU A 46 20.50 -6.47 -10.80
C GLU A 46 20.50 -4.96 -11.12
N ASP A 47 19.42 -4.45 -11.71
CA ASP A 47 19.24 -3.03 -12.08
C ASP A 47 19.25 -2.11 -10.86
N SER A 48 18.79 -2.58 -9.70
CA SER A 48 18.83 -1.84 -8.44
C SER A 48 20.24 -1.72 -7.85
N GLY A 49 21.23 -2.38 -8.45
CA GLY A 49 22.61 -2.44 -7.95
C GLY A 49 22.77 -3.26 -6.68
N ARG A 50 21.73 -4.00 -6.26
CA ARG A 50 21.73 -4.80 -5.03
C ARG A 50 22.25 -6.20 -5.35
N ALA A 51 23.28 -6.63 -4.63
CA ALA A 51 23.80 -7.99 -4.68
C ALA A 51 23.28 -8.77 -3.48
N TYR A 52 22.28 -9.64 -3.68
CA TYR A 52 21.82 -10.56 -2.65
C TYR A 52 22.39 -11.95 -2.88
N SER A 53 22.92 -12.56 -1.82
CA SER A 53 23.19 -14.00 -1.79
C SER A 53 21.88 -14.78 -1.58
N VAL A 54 21.87 -16.07 -1.92
CA VAL A 54 20.70 -16.94 -1.69
C VAL A 54 20.39 -17.06 -0.20
N GLU A 55 21.41 -17.09 0.64
CA GLU A 55 21.29 -17.12 2.10
C GLU A 55 20.65 -15.83 2.62
N GLN A 56 21.06 -14.67 2.09
CA GLN A 56 20.46 -13.38 2.45
C GLN A 56 18.99 -13.29 2.03
N LEU A 57 18.65 -13.76 0.82
CA LEU A 57 17.26 -13.82 0.36
C LEU A 57 16.42 -14.74 1.25
N THR A 58 16.96 -15.92 1.58
CA THR A 58 16.29 -16.88 2.47
C THR A 58 16.03 -16.27 3.84
N ALA A 59 17.04 -15.62 4.45
CA ALA A 59 16.89 -14.97 5.75
C ALA A 59 15.86 -13.82 5.71
N LYS A 60 15.86 -13.01 4.63
CA LYS A 60 14.89 -11.93 4.43
C LYS A 60 13.47 -12.46 4.27
N LEU A 61 13.26 -13.50 3.48
CA LEU A 61 11.95 -14.13 3.32
C LEU A 61 11.47 -14.76 4.62
N GLN A 62 12.32 -15.48 5.36
CA GLN A 62 11.96 -16.03 6.67
C GLN A 62 11.54 -14.94 7.67
N ARG A 63 12.27 -13.82 7.69
CA ARG A 63 11.92 -12.66 8.53
C ARG A 63 10.57 -12.06 8.13
N LEU A 64 10.34 -11.85 6.84
CA LEU A 64 9.05 -11.36 6.32
C LEU A 64 7.91 -12.33 6.65
N GLY A 65 8.13 -13.64 6.54
CA GLY A 65 7.13 -14.66 6.88
C GLY A 65 6.73 -14.67 8.35
N ARG A 66 7.60 -14.21 9.25
CA ARG A 66 7.23 -14.00 10.67
C ARG A 66 6.34 -12.77 10.87
N ILE A 67 6.49 -11.75 10.03
CA ILE A 67 5.70 -10.51 10.10
C ILE A 67 4.35 -10.69 9.40
N LEU A 68 4.33 -11.43 8.28
CA LEU A 68 3.18 -11.68 7.43
C LEU A 68 2.93 -13.18 7.26
N PRO A 69 2.45 -13.86 8.31
CA PRO A 69 2.15 -15.28 8.22
C PRO A 69 1.07 -15.55 7.17
N GLY A 70 1.30 -16.53 6.28
CA GLY A 70 0.36 -16.94 5.24
C GLY A 70 0.35 -16.08 3.98
N ALA A 71 1.17 -15.03 3.89
CA ALA A 71 1.31 -14.24 2.66
C ALA A 71 2.21 -14.96 1.64
N ASP A 72 1.88 -14.83 0.35
CA ASP A 72 2.78 -15.21 -0.74
C ASP A 72 3.91 -14.17 -0.85
N LEU A 73 5.00 -14.42 -0.13
CA LEU A 73 6.14 -13.51 -0.04
C LEU A 73 6.85 -13.34 -1.39
N ALA A 74 6.83 -14.36 -2.24
CA ALA A 74 7.49 -14.32 -3.53
C ALA A 74 6.75 -13.38 -4.48
N GLN A 75 5.43 -13.49 -4.56
CA GLN A 75 4.59 -12.53 -5.29
C GLN A 75 4.67 -11.13 -4.70
N LEU A 76 4.73 -11.00 -3.38
CA LEU A 76 4.82 -9.71 -2.71
C LEU A 76 6.12 -8.98 -3.08
N VAL A 77 7.25 -9.68 -3.07
CA VAL A 77 8.57 -9.16 -3.48
C VAL A 77 8.62 -8.90 -4.98
N GLU A 78 7.99 -9.75 -5.80
CA GLU A 78 7.83 -9.52 -7.23
C GLU A 78 7.10 -8.21 -7.49
N ARG A 79 6.06 -7.88 -6.73
CA ARG A 79 5.32 -6.63 -6.91
C ARG A 79 6.07 -5.41 -6.36
N GLU A 80 6.82 -5.55 -5.27
CA GLU A 80 7.57 -4.46 -4.66
C GLU A 80 8.91 -4.94 -4.08
N LEU A 81 10.00 -4.61 -4.77
CA LEU A 81 11.34 -5.03 -4.36
C LEU A 81 11.76 -4.40 -3.01
N ALA A 82 11.25 -3.20 -2.70
CA ALA A 82 11.60 -2.52 -1.45
C ALA A 82 11.21 -3.32 -0.20
N VAL A 83 10.28 -4.28 -0.30
CA VAL A 83 9.88 -5.09 0.84
C VAL A 83 11.00 -6.00 1.36
N LEU A 84 11.94 -6.44 0.49
CA LEU A 84 13.08 -7.25 0.95
C LEU A 84 13.97 -6.52 1.97
N ASP A 85 14.01 -5.19 1.91
CA ASP A 85 14.85 -4.35 2.74
C ASP A 85 14.06 -3.55 3.79
N VAL A 86 12.78 -3.84 3.96
CA VAL A 86 11.97 -3.15 4.96
C VAL A 86 12.58 -3.37 6.35
N ASP A 87 12.67 -2.27 7.10
CA ASP A 87 12.99 -2.35 8.52
C ASP A 87 11.87 -3.10 9.25
N PRO A 88 12.18 -4.13 10.07
CA PRO A 88 11.15 -4.89 10.77
C PRO A 88 10.30 -4.04 11.71
N GLY A 89 10.90 -3.04 12.38
CA GLY A 89 10.18 -2.13 13.26
C GLY A 89 9.18 -1.27 12.50
N LEU A 90 9.58 -0.73 11.34
CA LEU A 90 8.69 0.00 10.44
C LEU A 90 7.56 -0.88 9.92
N ALA A 91 7.88 -2.09 9.44
CA ALA A 91 6.86 -3.03 8.94
C ALA A 91 5.83 -3.36 10.03
N ILE A 92 6.26 -3.66 11.26
CA ILE A 92 5.37 -3.94 12.39
C ILE A 92 4.52 -2.71 12.74
N ARG A 93 5.12 -1.51 12.81
CA ARG A 93 4.37 -0.25 13.04
C ARG A 93 3.27 -0.08 11.98
N ASN A 94 3.60 -0.29 10.71
CA ASN A 94 2.65 -0.16 9.61
C ASN A 94 1.55 -1.23 9.68
N MET A 95 1.89 -2.46 10.05
CA MET A 95 0.89 -3.51 10.28
C MET A 95 -0.11 -3.14 11.38
N VAL A 96 0.36 -2.61 12.51
CA VAL A 96 -0.51 -2.15 13.61
C VAL A 96 -1.45 -1.06 13.11
N VAL A 97 -0.92 -0.09 12.37
CA VAL A 97 -1.73 1.00 11.78
C VAL A 97 -2.81 0.43 10.87
N LEU A 98 -2.50 -0.55 10.02
CA LEU A 98 -3.48 -1.16 9.14
C LEU A 98 -4.57 -1.92 9.90
N VAL A 99 -4.22 -2.66 10.96
CA VAL A 99 -5.20 -3.35 11.83
C VAL A 99 -6.15 -2.35 12.47
N GLU A 100 -5.63 -1.26 13.03
CA GLU A 100 -6.43 -0.23 13.69
C GLU A 100 -7.35 0.52 12.70
N SER A 101 -6.88 0.71 11.47
CA SER A 101 -7.57 1.52 10.46
C SER A 101 -8.67 0.76 9.75
N PHE A 102 -8.50 -0.55 9.59
CA PHE A 102 -9.40 -1.40 8.81
C PHE A 102 -9.81 -2.63 9.64
N PRO A 103 -10.58 -2.43 10.74
CA PRO A 103 -10.99 -3.53 11.60
C PRO A 103 -11.81 -4.56 10.82
N GLY A 104 -11.50 -5.84 11.02
CA GLY A 104 -12.16 -6.96 10.33
C GLY A 104 -11.60 -7.27 8.94
N LYS A 105 -10.64 -6.50 8.43
CA LYS A 105 -9.90 -6.85 7.20
C LYS A 105 -8.65 -7.65 7.53
N GLN A 106 -8.33 -8.61 6.68
CA GLN A 106 -7.08 -9.36 6.77
C GLN A 106 -5.94 -8.48 6.25
N VAL A 107 -5.07 -8.03 7.14
CA VAL A 107 -3.96 -7.12 6.76
C VAL A 107 -3.02 -7.76 5.76
N ALA A 108 -2.82 -9.08 5.83
CA ALA A 108 -2.05 -9.82 4.82
C ALA A 108 -2.64 -9.64 3.40
N GLU A 109 -3.97 -9.62 3.25
CA GLU A 109 -4.62 -9.39 1.96
C GLU A 109 -4.44 -7.94 1.48
N LEU A 110 -4.54 -6.95 2.40
CA LEU A 110 -4.29 -5.54 2.07
C LEU A 110 -2.87 -5.32 1.56
N VAL A 111 -1.90 -5.91 2.27
CA VAL A 111 -0.48 -5.84 1.92
C VAL A 111 -0.19 -6.61 0.65
N ALA A 112 -0.82 -7.78 0.44
CA ALA A 112 -0.69 -8.52 -0.82
C ALA A 112 -1.19 -7.69 -2.01
N ARG A 113 -2.27 -6.91 -1.84
CA ARG A 113 -2.80 -6.00 -2.85
C ARG A 113 -1.90 -4.77 -3.07
N GLN A 114 -1.35 -4.21 -1.98
CA GLN A 114 -0.52 -3.02 -2.00
C GLN A 114 0.72 -3.18 -1.09
N PRO A 115 1.81 -3.80 -1.58
CA PRO A 115 2.98 -4.11 -0.73
C PRO A 115 3.71 -2.88 -0.18
N ARG A 116 3.60 -1.73 -0.86
CA ARG A 116 4.14 -0.43 -0.42
C ARG A 116 3.62 0.03 0.94
N LEU A 117 2.52 -0.54 1.42
CA LEU A 117 2.02 -0.28 2.78
C LEU A 117 3.03 -0.68 3.84
N LEU A 118 3.87 -1.70 3.60
CA LEU A 118 4.88 -2.11 4.58
C LEU A 118 6.04 -1.14 4.69
N THR A 119 6.39 -0.48 3.58
CA THR A 119 7.61 0.33 3.46
C THR A 119 7.36 1.82 3.62
N ALA A 120 6.11 2.27 3.73
CA ALA A 120 5.75 3.68 3.84
C ALA A 120 6.09 4.24 5.24
N PRO A 121 7.07 5.16 5.39
CA PRO A 121 7.46 5.69 6.70
C PRO A 121 6.41 6.62 7.33
N ASP A 122 5.60 7.26 6.48
CA ASP A 122 4.57 8.23 6.83
C ASP A 122 3.15 7.65 6.81
N LEU A 123 3.01 6.31 6.84
CA LEU A 123 1.71 5.65 6.69
C LEU A 123 0.64 6.17 7.68
N PRO A 124 0.92 6.39 8.98
CA PRO A 124 -0.08 6.91 9.92
C PRO A 124 -0.58 8.31 9.52
N GLU A 125 0.33 9.21 9.19
CA GLU A 125 0.02 10.59 8.83
C GLU A 125 -0.69 10.65 7.47
N ARG A 126 -0.21 9.86 6.51
CA ARG A 126 -0.82 9.66 5.18
C ARG A 126 -2.25 9.16 5.30
N ARG A 127 -2.49 8.14 6.13
CA ARG A 127 -3.83 7.64 6.42
C ARG A 127 -4.74 8.77 6.88
N GLU A 128 -4.32 9.54 7.87
CA GLU A 128 -5.14 10.62 8.43
C GLU A 128 -5.50 11.67 7.37
N ARG A 129 -4.50 12.12 6.59
CA ARG A 129 -4.70 13.09 5.51
C ARG A 129 -5.70 12.56 4.48
N VAL A 130 -5.48 11.35 3.98
CA VAL A 130 -6.31 10.75 2.93
C VAL A 130 -7.72 10.49 3.43
N LEU A 131 -7.91 9.95 4.64
CA LEU A 131 -9.24 9.73 5.20
C LEU A 131 -9.98 11.04 5.42
N ALA A 132 -9.32 12.08 5.93
CA ALA A 132 -9.94 13.39 6.11
C ALA A 132 -10.38 13.99 4.77
N GLN A 133 -9.49 13.95 3.78
CA GLN A 133 -9.78 14.43 2.43
C GLN A 133 -10.94 13.69 1.78
N LEU A 134 -10.89 12.36 1.76
CA LEU A 134 -11.95 11.55 1.15
C LEU A 134 -13.28 11.68 1.90
N THR A 135 -13.25 11.86 3.22
CA THR A 135 -14.46 12.14 4.02
C THR A 135 -15.08 13.50 3.66
N ALA A 136 -14.26 14.51 3.36
CA ALA A 136 -14.76 15.81 2.92
C ALA A 136 -15.45 15.72 1.54
N LEU A 137 -14.91 14.88 0.64
CA LEU A 137 -15.45 14.65 -0.70
C LEU A 137 -16.70 13.75 -0.68
N HIS A 138 -16.76 12.77 0.22
CA HIS A 138 -17.82 11.77 0.26
C HIS A 138 -19.19 12.39 0.64
N PRO A 139 -20.30 12.04 -0.05
CA PRO A 139 -21.62 12.58 0.25
C PRO A 139 -22.07 12.38 1.70
N SER A 140 -21.72 11.25 2.32
CA SER A 140 -22.10 10.95 3.71
C SER A 140 -21.35 11.78 4.75
N ARG A 141 -20.15 12.31 4.42
CA ARG A 141 -19.18 12.87 5.38
C ARG A 141 -18.91 11.95 6.60
N ASP A 142 -19.16 10.66 6.44
CA ASP A 142 -18.91 9.67 7.48
C ASP A 142 -17.57 9.00 7.23
N ARG A 143 -16.64 9.24 8.15
CA ARG A 143 -15.31 8.66 8.13
C ARG A 143 -15.34 7.13 8.19
N LYS A 144 -16.32 6.50 8.85
CA LYS A 144 -16.43 5.03 8.90
C LYS A 144 -16.75 4.44 7.54
N VAL A 145 -17.64 5.08 6.78
CA VAL A 145 -17.95 4.69 5.41
C VAL A 145 -16.71 4.80 4.54
N VAL A 146 -16.03 5.94 4.58
CA VAL A 146 -14.80 6.16 3.79
C VAL A 146 -13.67 5.22 4.17
N ALA A 147 -13.48 4.93 5.46
CA ALA A 147 -12.49 3.97 5.92
C ALA A 147 -12.77 2.56 5.36
N ALA A 148 -14.03 2.15 5.22
CA ALA A 148 -14.38 0.88 4.58
C ALA A 148 -14.00 0.89 3.08
N ILE A 149 -14.24 1.99 2.36
CA ILE A 149 -13.84 2.14 0.95
C ILE A 149 -12.32 2.03 0.79
N VAL A 150 -11.55 2.76 1.62
CA VAL A 150 -10.08 2.68 1.59
C VAL A 150 -9.57 1.29 1.99
N GLY A 151 -10.31 0.58 2.85
CA GLY A 151 -10.03 -0.82 3.17
C GLY A 151 -10.24 -1.78 2.00
N GLU A 152 -11.16 -1.48 1.08
CA GLU A 152 -11.30 -2.25 -0.18
C GLU A 152 -10.23 -1.88 -1.21
N TYR A 153 -9.87 -0.58 -1.25
CA TYR A 153 -8.95 0.02 -2.22
C TYR A 153 -7.77 0.72 -1.50
N PRO A 154 -6.81 -0.04 -0.95
CA PRO A 154 -5.70 0.52 -0.17
C PRO A 154 -4.73 1.37 -1.00
N ASP A 155 -4.75 1.25 -2.33
CA ASP A 155 -3.97 2.10 -3.24
C ASP A 155 -4.39 3.57 -3.17
N LEU A 156 -5.61 3.88 -2.72
CA LEU A 156 -6.08 5.26 -2.47
C LEU A 156 -5.17 6.03 -1.53
N LEU A 157 -4.54 5.36 -0.55
CA LEU A 157 -3.57 5.98 0.37
C LEU A 157 -2.36 6.59 -0.34
N PHE A 158 -2.03 6.11 -1.53
CA PHE A 158 -0.93 6.63 -2.35
C PHE A 158 -1.43 7.48 -3.51
N ARG A 159 -2.56 7.12 -4.13
CA ARG A 159 -3.11 7.86 -5.27
C ARG A 159 -3.63 9.24 -4.90
N MET A 160 -4.22 9.40 -3.71
CA MET A 160 -4.78 10.68 -3.30
C MET A 160 -3.74 11.79 -3.08
N GLU A 161 -2.46 11.43 -2.89
CA GLU A 161 -1.39 12.43 -2.77
C GLU A 161 -1.15 13.24 -4.05
N TYR A 162 -1.53 12.71 -5.21
CA TYR A 162 -1.45 13.46 -6.46
C TYR A 162 -2.57 14.50 -6.61
N TYR A 163 -3.56 14.50 -5.72
CA TYR A 163 -4.76 15.34 -5.81
C TYR A 163 -5.00 16.17 -4.52
N PRO A 164 -4.04 16.94 -4.01
CA PRO A 164 -4.15 17.60 -2.70
C PRO A 164 -5.22 18.71 -2.63
N HIS A 165 -5.64 19.25 -3.77
CA HIS A 165 -6.55 20.40 -3.85
C HIS A 165 -7.92 20.06 -4.43
N VAL A 166 -8.21 18.76 -4.58
CA VAL A 166 -9.49 18.32 -5.12
C VAL A 166 -10.64 18.72 -4.20
N ARG A 167 -11.68 19.30 -4.78
CA ARG A 167 -12.87 19.81 -4.07
C ARG A 167 -14.08 18.92 -4.30
N MET A 168 -14.11 18.24 -5.43
CA MET A 168 -15.23 17.42 -5.87
C MET A 168 -14.77 16.04 -6.35
N ILE A 169 -15.63 15.03 -6.28
CA ILE A 169 -15.26 13.66 -6.67
C ILE A 169 -15.06 13.54 -8.18
N ASP A 170 -15.82 14.30 -8.97
CA ASP A 170 -15.74 14.33 -10.44
C ASP A 170 -14.42 14.91 -10.99
N GLU A 171 -13.66 15.63 -10.17
CA GLU A 171 -12.30 16.09 -10.48
C GLU A 171 -11.25 14.96 -10.37
N LEU A 172 -11.58 13.83 -9.71
CA LEU A 172 -10.68 12.68 -9.61
C LEU A 172 -10.69 11.86 -10.90
N PRO A 173 -9.64 11.08 -11.20
CA PRO A 173 -9.67 10.10 -12.28
C PRO A 173 -10.85 9.15 -12.17
N ILE A 174 -11.42 8.75 -13.31
CA ILE A 174 -12.63 7.92 -13.37
C ILE A 174 -12.48 6.61 -12.58
N GLU A 175 -11.26 6.05 -12.51
CA GLU A 175 -11.01 4.84 -11.74
C GLU A 175 -11.23 5.07 -10.24
N ILE A 176 -10.82 6.23 -9.72
CA ILE A 176 -11.03 6.60 -8.30
C ILE A 176 -12.52 6.90 -8.07
N GLN A 177 -13.18 7.59 -8.99
CA GLN A 177 -14.62 7.82 -8.91
C GLN A 177 -15.41 6.50 -8.82
N ASN A 178 -15.05 5.52 -9.67
CA ASN A 178 -15.68 4.21 -9.68
C ASN A 178 -15.51 3.45 -8.37
N MET A 179 -14.38 3.60 -7.67
CA MET A 179 -14.17 2.99 -6.35
C MET A 179 -15.21 3.48 -5.32
N PHE A 180 -15.58 4.76 -5.37
CA PHE A 180 -16.64 5.31 -4.51
C PHE A 180 -18.02 4.74 -4.84
N VAL A 181 -18.36 4.71 -6.13
CA VAL A 181 -19.66 4.22 -6.60
C VAL A 181 -19.84 2.74 -6.28
N LEU A 182 -18.81 1.92 -6.50
CA LEU A 182 -18.88 0.47 -6.29
C LEU A 182 -18.96 0.12 -4.79
N ALA A 183 -18.24 0.86 -3.95
CA ALA A 183 -18.22 0.59 -2.51
C ALA A 183 -19.46 1.11 -1.77
N ASP A 184 -20.09 2.20 -2.22
CA ASP A 184 -21.27 2.81 -1.56
C ASP A 184 -22.60 2.50 -2.27
N GLN A 185 -22.75 1.25 -2.76
CA GLN A 185 -23.99 0.68 -3.31
C GLN A 185 -24.52 1.32 -4.62
N GLY A 186 -23.64 1.87 -5.47
CA GLY A 186 -23.97 2.21 -6.85
C GLY A 186 -24.78 3.51 -7.04
N ILE A 187 -25.92 3.43 -7.72
CA ILE A 187 -26.72 4.62 -8.16
C ILE A 187 -27.15 5.51 -6.98
N GLY A 188 -27.37 4.92 -5.79
CA GLY A 188 -27.73 5.66 -4.58
C GLY A 188 -26.66 6.66 -4.16
N PHE A 189 -25.37 6.34 -4.35
CA PHE A 189 -24.26 7.25 -4.12
C PHE A 189 -24.32 8.45 -5.07
N LEU A 190 -24.50 8.21 -6.38
CA LEU A 190 -24.55 9.26 -7.40
C LEU A 190 -25.69 10.25 -7.13
N HIS A 191 -26.87 9.75 -6.77
CA HIS A 191 -28.01 10.61 -6.43
C HIS A 191 -27.72 11.50 -5.21
N ARG A 192 -27.13 10.92 -4.14
CA ARG A 192 -26.73 11.71 -2.95
C ARG A 192 -25.66 12.74 -3.29
N TYR A 193 -24.70 12.38 -4.13
CA TYR A 193 -23.61 13.25 -4.57
C TYR A 193 -24.14 14.45 -5.36
N TYR A 194 -24.87 14.23 -6.46
CA TYR A 194 -25.34 15.32 -7.31
C TYR A 194 -26.40 16.19 -6.65
N LYS A 195 -27.29 15.62 -5.82
CA LYS A 195 -28.23 16.42 -5.01
C LYS A 195 -27.49 17.40 -4.10
N ARG A 196 -26.35 16.99 -3.56
CA ARG A 196 -25.52 17.82 -2.68
C ARG A 196 -24.69 18.84 -3.45
N ALA A 197 -24.06 18.43 -4.55
CA ALA A 197 -23.29 19.33 -5.40
C ALA A 197 -24.17 20.50 -5.86
N ASN A 198 -25.42 20.21 -6.25
CA ASN A 198 -26.39 21.22 -6.66
C ASN A 198 -26.75 22.17 -5.49
N ASN A 199 -26.90 21.67 -4.26
CA ASN A 199 -27.18 22.51 -3.09
C ASN A 199 -25.99 23.39 -2.68
N ASN A 200 -24.76 22.91 -2.83
CA ASN A 200 -23.56 23.70 -2.52
C ASN A 200 -23.30 24.78 -3.58
N PHE A 201 -23.60 24.49 -4.86
CA PHE A 201 -23.45 25.47 -5.95
C PHE A 201 -24.43 26.65 -5.80
N VAL A 202 -25.64 26.39 -5.27
CA VAL A 202 -26.63 27.44 -4.97
C VAL A 202 -26.20 28.30 -3.76
N ALA A 203 -25.44 27.75 -2.81
CA ALA A 203 -24.96 28.51 -1.65
C ALA A 203 -23.80 29.46 -2.00
N ASP A 204 -22.84 29.02 -2.82
CA ASP A 204 -21.70 29.85 -3.26
C ASP A 204 -22.14 31.03 -4.16
N THR A 205 -23.25 30.88 -4.90
CA THR A 205 -23.80 31.95 -5.75
C THR A 205 -24.66 32.96 -4.99
N SER A 206 -25.22 32.59 -3.83
CA SER A 206 -25.99 33.51 -2.99
C SER A 206 -25.15 34.46 -2.12
N ASP A 207 -23.87 34.14 -1.89
CA ASP A 207 -22.96 35.00 -1.11
C ASP A 207 -22.30 36.10 -1.98
N GLU A 208 -22.27 35.96 -3.31
CA GLU A 208 -21.79 37.01 -4.23
C GLU A 208 -22.86 38.08 -4.57
N GLU A 209 -24.14 37.81 -4.35
CA GLU A 209 -25.23 38.77 -4.63
C GLU A 209 -25.60 39.66 -3.43
N ALA A 210 -25.02 39.46 -2.24
CA ALA A 210 -25.30 40.25 -1.03
C ALA A 210 -24.37 41.47 -0.84
N GLY A 211 -23.53 41.79 -1.83
CA GLY A 211 -22.52 42.84 -1.77
C GLY A 211 -22.57 43.81 -2.95
N PHE A 212 -23.72 44.42 -3.21
CA PHE A 212 -23.85 45.64 -4.02
C PHE A 212 -24.84 46.63 -3.40
#